data_AF-A0A8J3SE37-F1
#
_entry.id   AF-A0A8J3SE37-F1
#
_cell.length_a   1.000
_cell.length_b   1.000
_cell.length_c   1.000
_cell.angle_alpha   90.00
_cell.angle_beta   90.00
_cell.angle_gamma   90.00
#
_symmetry.space_group_name_H-M   'P 1'
#
loop_
_entity.id
_entity.type
_entity.pdbx_description
1 polymer ?
#
loop_
_entity_poly.entity_id
_entity_poly.type
_entity_poly.pdbx_seq_one_letter_code
_entity_poly.pdbx_strand_id
1 'polypeptide(L)'
;MVALPEIVIGGLTWHLQRFSEADPDGLVFVGEKGAQLRRSNFTKIWAKAIKDAGLPAIHIHDLRHTGNTLAAMTGASLKDDGEDGDDPSPAGAKINWSGANLARE
;
A
#
# COMPACT_ATOMS: atom_id res chain seq x y z
N MET A 1 -9.94 -11.32 -2.56
CA MET A 1 -9.57 -10.56 -3.77
C MET A 1 -9.13 -9.18 -3.34
N VAL A 2 -8.00 -8.67 -3.82
CA VAL A 2 -7.49 -7.33 -3.47
C VAL A 2 -7.64 -6.46 -4.71
N ALA A 3 -8.35 -5.34 -4.59
CA ALA A 3 -8.43 -4.35 -5.66
C ALA A 3 -7.09 -3.59 -5.75
N LEU A 4 -6.48 -3.57 -6.94
CA LEU A 4 -5.26 -2.82 -7.20
C LEU A 4 -5.59 -1.49 -7.87
N PRO A 5 -5.14 -0.35 -7.30
CA PRO A 5 -5.30 0.95 -7.94
C PRO A 5 -4.58 1.04 -9.28
N GLU A 6 -5.16 1.75 -10.26
CA GLU A 6 -4.61 1.87 -11.61
C GLU A 6 -3.18 2.44 -11.64
N ILE A 7 -2.88 3.38 -10.74
CA ILE A 7 -1.54 3.95 -10.59
C ILE A 7 -0.46 2.90 -10.27
N VAL A 8 -0.83 1.78 -9.65
CA VAL A 8 0.10 0.69 -9.31
C VAL A 8 0.27 -0.28 -10.47
N ILE A 9 -0.74 -0.42 -11.35
CA ILE A 9 -0.76 -1.42 -12.43
C ILE A 9 0.42 -1.21 -13.40
N GLY A 10 0.69 0.03 -13.80
CA GLY A 10 1.79 0.34 -14.71
C GLY A 10 3.16 -0.05 -14.12
N GLY A 11 3.41 0.33 -12.87
CA GLY A 11 4.65 -0.01 -12.16
C GLY A 11 4.80 -1.51 -11.93
N LEU A 12 3.72 -2.19 -11.54
CA LEU A 12 3.71 -3.63 -11.31
C LEU A 12 3.96 -4.41 -12.61
N THR A 13 3.33 -4.02 -13.72
CA THR A 13 3.52 -4.66 -15.02
C THR A 13 4.98 -4.52 -15.48
N TRP A 14 5.55 -3.32 -15.36
CA TRP A 14 6.95 -3.07 -15.70
C TRP A 14 7.91 -3.93 -14.86
N HIS A 15 7.60 -4.10 -13.57
CA HIS A 15 8.39 -4.91 -12.64
C HIS A 15 8.32 -6.41 -12.99
N LEU A 16 7.12 -6.95 -13.22
CA LEU A 16 6.92 -8.35 -13.59
C LEU A 16 7.70 -8.72 -14.87
N GLN A 17 7.78 -7.81 -15.84
CA GLN A 17 8.53 -8.06 -17.07
C GLN A 17 10.06 -8.13 -16.88
N ARG A 18 10.60 -7.56 -15.80
CA ARG A 18 12.05 -7.32 -15.65
C ARG A 18 12.68 -8.03 -14.47
N PHE A 19 11.91 -8.26 -13.40
CA PHE A 19 12.47 -8.65 -12.11
C PHE A 19 11.71 -9.80 -11.43
N SER A 20 10.58 -10.28 -11.95
CA SER A 20 9.93 -11.47 -11.38
C SER A 20 10.43 -12.75 -12.03
N GLU A 21 10.19 -13.87 -11.35
CA GLU A 21 10.32 -15.19 -11.98
C GLU A 21 9.28 -15.35 -13.10
N ALA A 22 9.60 -16.16 -14.10
CA ALA A 22 8.73 -16.41 -15.25
C ALA A 22 7.62 -17.43 -14.98
N ASP A 23 7.72 -18.15 -13.85
CA ASP A 23 6.74 -19.16 -13.45
C ASP A 23 5.45 -18.49 -12.95
N PRO A 24 4.25 -18.99 -13.31
CA PRO A 24 2.97 -18.49 -12.77
C PRO A 24 2.88 -18.49 -11.24
N ASP A 25 3.54 -19.44 -10.57
CA ASP A 25 3.65 -19.54 -9.11
C ASP A 25 4.99 -18.95 -8.60
N GLY A 26 5.72 -18.29 -9.49
CA GLY A 26 7.02 -17.69 -9.23
C GLY A 26 6.95 -16.44 -8.35
N LEU A 27 8.09 -16.11 -7.76
CA LEU A 27 8.21 -14.94 -6.90
C LEU A 27 8.12 -13.64 -7.70
N VAL A 28 7.17 -12.79 -7.31
CA VAL A 28 7.05 -11.42 -7.85
C VAL A 28 8.26 -10.56 -7.47
N PHE A 29 8.78 -10.71 -6.25
CA PHE A 29 9.95 -9.97 -5.76
C PHE A 29 11.08 -10.93 -5.40
N VAL A 30 12.16 -10.86 -6.18
CA VAL A 30 13.39 -11.61 -5.93
C VAL A 30 14.53 -10.67 -5.54
N GLY A 31 15.48 -11.18 -4.76
CA GLY A 31 16.76 -10.53 -4.53
C GLY A 31 17.68 -10.65 -5.75
N GLU A 32 18.81 -9.95 -5.73
CA GLU A 32 19.80 -9.89 -6.83
C GLU A 32 20.23 -11.26 -7.39
N LYS A 33 20.16 -12.32 -6.57
CA LYS A 33 20.53 -13.69 -6.96
C LYS A 33 19.34 -14.55 -7.39
N GLY A 34 18.18 -13.96 -7.67
CA GLY A 34 16.96 -14.69 -8.00
C GLY A 34 16.35 -15.47 -6.85
N ALA A 35 16.79 -15.24 -5.61
CA ALA A 35 16.27 -15.90 -4.42
C ALA A 35 15.21 -15.04 -3.73
N GLN A 36 14.39 -15.66 -2.87
CA GLN A 36 13.41 -14.94 -2.07
C GLN A 36 14.01 -13.76 -1.31
N LEU A 37 13.34 -12.61 -1.41
CA LEU A 37 13.74 -11.39 -0.73
C LEU A 37 13.67 -11.57 0.79
N ARG A 38 14.83 -11.59 1.45
CA ARG A 38 14.92 -11.69 2.91
C ARG A 38 14.71 -10.33 3.56
N ARG A 39 14.01 -10.33 4.70
CA ARG A 39 13.71 -9.13 5.49
C ARG A 39 14.96 -8.29 5.82
N SER A 40 16.06 -8.94 6.19
CA SER A 40 17.32 -8.26 6.54
C SER A 40 17.94 -7.50 5.37
N ASN A 41 17.82 -8.02 4.14
CA ASN A 41 18.27 -7.33 2.94
C ASN A 41 17.31 -6.20 2.57
N PHE A 42 16.02 -6.45 2.72
CA PHE A 42 14.98 -5.48 2.43
C PHE A 42 15.10 -4.21 3.29
N THR A 43 15.34 -4.34 4.60
CA THR A 43 15.48 -3.17 5.49
C THR A 43 16.58 -2.20 5.03
N LYS A 44 17.71 -2.71 4.53
CA LYS A 44 18.81 -1.88 4.05
C LYS A 44 18.44 -1.13 2.77
N ILE A 45 17.79 -1.82 1.84
CA ILE A 45 17.30 -1.24 0.58
C ILE A 45 16.25 -0.17 0.87
N TRP A 46 15.33 -0.45 1.79
CA TRP A 46 14.30 0.47 2.23
C TRP A 46 14.87 1.75 2.85
N ALA A 47 15.85 1.63 3.75
CA ALA A 47 16.52 2.79 4.33
C ALA A 47 17.22 3.66 3.28
N LYS A 48 17.83 3.04 2.27
CA LYS A 48 18.40 3.76 1.13
C LYS A 48 17.32 4.48 0.32
N ALA A 49 16.22 3.80 -0.01
CA ALA A 49 15.12 4.38 -0.77
C ALA A 49 14.50 5.61 -0.08
N ILE A 50 14.32 5.55 1.24
CA ILE A 50 13.85 6.70 2.05
C ILE A 50 14.81 7.87 1.95
N LYS A 51 16.11 7.61 2.10
CA LYS A 51 17.15 8.64 2.00
C LYS A 51 17.16 9.29 0.62
N ASP A 52 17.10 8.48 -0.43
CA ASP A 52 17.10 8.96 -1.81
C ASP A 52 15.82 9.75 -2.15
N ALA A 53 14.69 9.40 -1.51
CA ALA A 53 13.43 10.14 -1.60
C ALA A 53 13.37 11.41 -0.72
N GLY A 54 14.38 11.68 0.10
CA GLY A 54 14.41 12.83 1.01
C GLY A 54 13.36 12.76 2.14
N LEU A 55 12.88 11.56 2.47
CA LEU A 55 11.85 11.34 3.47
C LEU A 55 12.44 11.15 4.88
N PRO A 56 11.68 11.46 5.94
CA PRO A 56 12.04 11.05 7.29
C PRO A 56 12.05 9.52 7.39
N ALA A 57 12.70 8.99 8.43
CA ALA A 57 12.73 7.57 8.68
C ALA A 57 11.31 7.03 8.94
N ILE A 58 10.72 6.41 7.92
CA ILE A 58 9.43 5.73 7.97
C ILE A 58 9.61 4.23 7.81
N HIS A 59 8.70 3.44 8.35
CA HIS A 59 8.68 2.02 8.13
C HIS A 59 7.81 1.65 6.92
N ILE A 60 8.10 0.51 6.29
CA ILE A 60 7.27 0.05 5.16
C ILE A 60 5.80 -0.18 5.56
N HIS A 61 5.52 -0.55 6.81
CA HIS A 61 4.13 -0.74 7.25
C HIS A 61 3.34 0.57 7.31
N ASP A 62 4.01 1.71 7.44
CA ASP A 62 3.36 3.03 7.41
C ASP A 62 2.73 3.30 6.04
N LEU A 63 3.31 2.77 4.96
CA LEU A 63 2.70 2.83 3.63
C LEU A 63 1.34 2.14 3.57
N ARG A 64 1.15 1.06 4.33
CA ARG A 64 -0.15 0.38 4.40
C ARG A 64 -1.20 1.26 5.07
N HIS A 65 -0.81 2.02 6.09
CA HIS A 65 -1.71 2.97 6.73
C HIS A 65 -2.11 4.07 5.75
N THR A 66 -1.15 4.68 5.05
CA THR A 66 -1.43 5.69 4.02
C THR A 66 -2.29 5.13 2.90
N GLY A 67 -1.96 3.93 2.39
CA GLY A 67 -2.73 3.27 1.33
C GLY A 67 -4.17 2.95 1.75
N ASN A 68 -4.38 2.49 2.98
CA ASN A 68 -5.73 2.25 3.51
C ASN A 68 -6.52 3.55 3.66
N THR A 69 -5.87 4.64 4.07
CA THR A 69 -6.51 5.96 4.16
C THR A 69 -6.92 6.46 2.77
N LEU A 70 -6.04 6.37 1.78
CA LEU A 70 -6.33 6.77 0.39
C LEU A 70 -7.43 5.90 -0.23
N ALA A 71 -7.40 4.58 0.02
CA ALA A 71 -8.44 3.65 -0.41
C ALA A 71 -9.78 3.93 0.28
N ALA A 72 -9.80 4.31 1.55
CA ALA A 72 -11.02 4.69 2.26
C ALA A 72 -11.58 6.03 1.74
N MET A 73 -10.73 7.01 1.44
CA MET A 73 -11.14 8.29 0.85
C MET A 73 -11.72 8.10 -0.56
N THR A 74 -11.12 7.24 -1.38
CA THR A 74 -11.61 6.94 -2.74
C THR A 74 -12.80 5.99 -2.74
N GLY A 75 -12.87 5.04 -1.80
CA GLY A 75 -14.03 4.17 -1.59
C GLY A 75 -15.27 4.91 -1.05
N ALA A 76 -15.07 6.01 -0.31
CA ALA A 76 -16.14 6.94 0.06
C ALA A 76 -16.62 7.77 -1.15
N SER A 77 -15.74 8.04 -2.12
CA SER A 77 -16.07 8.79 -3.33
C SER A 77 -16.68 7.95 -4.46
N LEU A 78 -16.70 6.62 -4.33
CA LEU A 78 -17.33 5.69 -5.30
C LEU A 78 -18.79 5.36 -4.95
N LYS A 79 -19.37 6.06 -3.97
CA LYS A 79 -20.76 5.89 -3.56
C LYS A 79 -21.51 7.21 -3.67
N ASP A 80 -21.51 7.77 -4.87
CA ASP A 80 -22.49 8.78 -5.26
C ASP A 80 -22.71 8.65 -6.76
N ASP A 81 -23.56 7.70 -7.13
CA ASP A 81 -24.26 7.64 -8.41
C ASP A 81 -25.37 6.58 -8.27
N GLY A 82 -26.57 7.02 -7.86
CA GLY A 82 -27.80 6.27 -8.12
C GLY A 82 -28.83 6.17 -6.99
N GLU A 83 -29.90 6.95 -7.17
CA GLU A 83 -31.30 6.73 -6.78
C GLU A 83 -31.84 7.28 -5.45
N ASP A 84 -32.83 8.16 -5.65
CA ASP A 84 -33.82 8.68 -4.72
C ASP A 84 -34.45 7.62 -3.79
N GLY A 85 -34.54 7.93 -2.50
CA GLY A 85 -35.36 7.17 -1.55
C GLY A 85 -34.98 7.36 -0.08
N ASP A 86 -35.55 8.38 0.56
CA ASP A 86 -35.91 8.49 1.99
C ASP A 86 -35.25 7.49 2.99
N ASP A 87 -34.11 7.87 3.62
CA ASP A 87 -33.74 7.44 4.99
C ASP A 87 -32.57 8.29 5.57
N PRO A 88 -32.71 9.03 6.68
CA PRO A 88 -31.62 9.79 7.27
C PRO A 88 -30.82 8.96 8.30
N SER A 89 -29.83 8.16 7.85
CA SER A 89 -28.63 7.90 8.67
C SER A 89 -27.49 7.15 7.93
N PRO A 90 -26.33 7.80 7.69
CA PRO A 90 -25.11 7.09 7.33
C PRO A 90 -24.44 6.60 8.62
N ALA A 91 -24.66 5.32 8.96
CA ALA A 91 -23.82 4.64 9.95
C ALA A 91 -22.41 4.44 9.33
N GLY A 92 -21.57 5.46 9.50
CA GLY A 92 -20.19 5.49 9.05
C GLY A 92 -19.40 4.27 9.53
N ALA A 93 -18.62 3.69 8.60
CA ALA A 93 -17.64 2.68 8.91
C ALA A 93 -16.67 3.19 9.96
N LYS A 94 -16.82 2.74 11.21
CA LYS A 94 -15.86 2.96 12.28
C LYS A 94 -14.60 2.14 11.98
N ILE A 95 -13.55 2.79 11.49
CA ILE A 95 -12.20 2.22 11.57
C ILE A 95 -11.51 2.91 12.74
N ASN A 96 -11.39 2.18 13.84
CA ASN A 96 -10.78 2.61 15.09
C ASN A 96 -9.34 3.04 14.87
N TRP A 97 -9.08 4.34 15.00
CA TRP A 97 -7.75 4.91 15.14
C TRP A 97 -7.36 4.84 16.62
N SER A 98 -6.36 4.02 16.94
CA SER A 98 -5.59 4.18 18.19
C SER A 98 -4.17 4.59 17.80
N GLY A 99 -4.04 5.85 17.38
CA GLY A 99 -2.76 6.54 17.27
C GLY A 99 -2.48 7.33 18.55
N ALA A 100 -2.46 6.67 19.70
CA ALA A 100 -1.93 7.28 20.92
C ALA A 100 -0.46 6.88 21.11
N ASN A 101 0.45 7.54 20.36
CA ASN A 101 1.75 7.98 20.90
C ASN A 101 2.58 8.77 19.87
N LEU A 102 2.09 9.97 19.51
CA LEU A 102 2.96 11.07 19.12
C LEU A 102 2.78 12.19 20.14
N ALA A 103 3.45 12.04 21.29
CA ALA A 103 3.94 13.11 22.16
C ALA A 103 4.35 12.50 23.50
N ARG A 104 5.65 12.36 23.73
CA ARG A 104 6.33 12.82 24.96
C ARG A 104 7.85 12.61 24.85
N GLU A 105 8.52 13.76 24.94
CA GLU A 105 9.88 14.04 25.43
C GLU A 105 11.08 13.23 24.91
#